data_AF-A0A099YA21-F1
#
_entry.id   AF-A0A099YA21-F1
#
_cell.length_a   1.000
_cell.length_b   1.000
_cell.length_c   1.000
_cell.angle_alpha   90.00
_cell.angle_beta   90.00
_cell.angle_gamma   90.00
#
_symmetry.space_group_name_H-M   'P 1'
#
loop_
_entity.id
_entity.type
_entity.pdbx_description
1 polymer ?
#
loop_
_entity_poly.entity_id
_entity_poly.type
_entity_poly.pdbx_seq_one_letter_code
_entity_poly.pdbx_strand_id
1 'polypeptide(L)'
;MANTVHARGEFQLNTNYHVLDIVSNGNRSYVCVRANDGEDVTDQEYWMLLAQGPQGIQGPKGDKGDKGDTGATGAQGIQGIQGPKGDPGSIATSNLSTADLNNVKSNGYYYTNGQTLTHSPLSGQTYANMIVVASTTGTNGTQFLHDTHNNELYVRSWLSDGTWTAWRQTTLWT
;
A
#
# COMPACT_ATOMS: atom_id res chain seq x y z
N MET A 1 -11.21 11.14 -25.36
CA MET A 1 -9.93 11.51 -24.74
C MET A 1 -9.84 10.72 -23.45
N ALA A 2 -8.74 9.99 -23.21
CA ALA A 2 -8.61 9.19 -22.00
C ALA A 2 -8.48 10.13 -20.79
N ASN A 3 -9.31 9.92 -19.77
CA ASN A 3 -9.17 10.58 -18.47
C ASN A 3 -8.03 9.88 -17.72
N THR A 4 -6.80 10.31 -17.99
CA THR A 4 -5.61 9.75 -17.34
C THR A 4 -5.37 10.49 -16.03
N VAL A 5 -5.14 9.74 -14.95
CA VAL A 5 -4.72 10.27 -13.65
C VAL A 5 -3.20 10.44 -13.65
N HIS A 6 -2.69 11.56 -13.16
CA HIS A 6 -1.23 11.78 -13.06
C HIS A 6 -0.83 12.07 -11.61
N ALA A 7 0.12 11.31 -11.05
CA ALA A 7 0.75 11.66 -9.78
C ALA A 7 1.86 12.70 -10.03
N ARG A 8 1.77 13.88 -9.40
CA ARG A 8 2.66 15.02 -9.61
C ARG A 8 3.63 15.29 -8.44
N GLY A 9 3.51 14.57 -7.33
CA GLY A 9 4.35 14.78 -6.14
C GLY A 9 3.92 15.97 -5.29
N GLU A 10 4.84 16.62 -4.59
CA GLU A 10 4.52 17.77 -3.73
C GLU A 10 4.04 18.96 -4.57
N PHE A 11 2.95 19.59 -4.12
CA PHE A 11 2.36 20.77 -4.74
C PHE A 11 3.40 21.89 -4.88
N GLN A 12 3.43 22.52 -6.05
CA GLN A 12 4.31 23.63 -6.38
C GLN A 12 3.46 24.81 -6.84
N LEU A 13 3.70 25.98 -6.25
CA LEU A 13 3.07 27.23 -6.68
C LEU A 13 3.49 27.57 -8.12
N ASN A 14 2.62 28.24 -8.88
CA ASN A 14 2.90 28.66 -10.27
C ASN A 14 3.20 27.50 -11.24
N THR A 15 2.62 26.32 -10.99
CA THR A 15 2.78 25.12 -11.84
C THR A 15 1.45 24.74 -12.48
N ASN A 16 1.44 24.47 -13.78
CA ASN A 16 0.24 24.01 -14.47
C ASN A 16 -0.18 22.60 -14.02
N TYR A 17 -1.40 22.51 -13.51
CA TYR A 17 -2.09 21.28 -13.11
C TYR A 17 -3.32 21.04 -13.98
N HIS A 18 -3.45 19.81 -14.45
CA HIS A 18 -4.60 19.34 -15.22
C HIS A 18 -5.59 18.63 -14.31
N VAL A 19 -6.85 18.55 -14.75
CA VAL A 19 -7.86 17.74 -14.06
C VAL A 19 -7.35 16.30 -13.92
N LEU A 20 -7.52 15.72 -12.73
CA LEU A 20 -6.98 14.42 -12.28
C LEU A 20 -5.49 14.36 -11.94
N ASP A 21 -4.79 15.50 -11.93
CA ASP A 21 -3.48 15.56 -11.29
C ASP A 21 -3.61 15.38 -9.78
N ILE A 22 -2.77 14.53 -9.19
CA ILE A 22 -2.72 14.27 -7.75
C ILE A 22 -1.43 14.83 -7.18
N VAL A 23 -1.55 15.67 -6.15
CA VAL A 23 -0.40 16.28 -5.43
C VAL A 23 -0.44 15.95 -3.94
N SER A 24 0.71 16.03 -3.28
CA SER A 24 0.80 16.12 -1.82
C SER A 24 1.00 17.55 -1.35
N ASN A 25 0.52 17.87 -0.15
CA ASN A 25 0.93 19.07 0.59
C ASN A 25 1.04 18.69 2.07
N GLY A 26 2.26 18.55 2.55
CA GLY A 26 2.54 18.08 3.91
C GLY A 26 1.95 16.70 4.16
N ASN A 27 1.00 16.59 5.11
CA ASN A 27 0.35 15.33 5.45
C ASN A 27 -0.94 15.05 4.66
N ARG A 28 -1.22 15.77 3.58
CA ARG A 28 -2.45 15.62 2.80
C ARG A 28 -2.14 15.32 1.34
N SER A 29 -3.08 14.66 0.68
CA SER A 29 -3.09 14.46 -0.77
C SER A 29 -4.35 15.07 -1.35
N TYR A 30 -4.22 15.69 -2.52
CA TYR A 30 -5.29 16.40 -3.21
C TYR A 30 -5.37 15.93 -4.66
N VAL A 31 -6.57 15.96 -5.23
CA VAL A 31 -6.80 15.78 -6.66
C VAL A 31 -7.29 17.08 -7.27
N CYS A 32 -6.70 17.48 -8.39
CA CYS A 32 -7.11 18.63 -9.18
C CYS A 32 -8.44 18.29 -9.88
N VAL A 33 -9.49 19.03 -9.54
CA VAL A 33 -10.84 18.87 -10.12
C VAL A 33 -11.13 19.90 -11.20
N ARG A 34 -10.35 20.99 -11.24
CA ARG A 34 -10.38 22.03 -12.27
C ARG A 34 -8.95 22.48 -12.57
N ALA A 35 -8.60 22.53 -13.86
CA ALA A 35 -7.27 22.96 -14.29
C ALA A 35 -6.93 24.37 -13.77
N ASN A 36 -5.69 24.54 -13.30
CA ASN A 36 -5.17 25.77 -12.72
C ASN A 36 -3.65 25.87 -12.93
N ASP A 37 -3.11 27.07 -12.72
CA ASP A 37 -1.69 27.40 -12.84
C ASP A 37 -0.93 27.35 -11.51
N GLY A 38 -1.40 26.53 -10.56
CA GLY A 38 -0.75 26.35 -9.25
C GLY A 38 -1.30 27.31 -8.20
N GLU A 39 -2.61 27.52 -8.24
CA GLU A 39 -3.39 28.22 -7.23
C GLU A 39 -3.33 27.48 -5.88
N ASP A 40 -3.62 28.19 -4.78
CA ASP A 40 -3.61 27.62 -3.41
C ASP A 40 -4.30 26.25 -3.37
N VAL A 41 -3.55 25.22 -2.97
CA VAL A 41 -4.03 23.83 -2.92
C VAL A 41 -5.16 23.61 -1.90
N THR A 42 -5.46 24.60 -1.07
CA THR A 42 -6.61 24.60 -0.16
C THR A 42 -7.89 25.18 -0.78
N ASP A 43 -7.82 25.79 -1.97
CA ASP A 43 -8.98 26.27 -2.69
C ASP A 43 -9.79 25.10 -3.27
N GLN A 44 -11.01 24.96 -2.75
CA GLN A 44 -11.92 23.87 -3.07
C GLN A 44 -12.53 23.99 -4.48
N GLU A 45 -12.41 25.14 -5.15
CA GLU A 45 -12.81 25.26 -6.55
C GLU A 45 -11.91 24.41 -7.47
N TYR A 46 -10.62 24.30 -7.13
CA TYR A 46 -9.61 23.65 -7.94
C TYR A 46 -9.17 22.29 -7.39
N TRP A 47 -9.22 22.12 -6.06
CA TRP A 47 -8.63 20.97 -5.38
C TRP A 47 -9.62 20.27 -4.47
N MET A 48 -9.68 18.94 -4.58
CA MET A 48 -10.43 18.08 -3.66
C MET A 48 -9.46 17.30 -2.79
N LEU A 49 -9.67 17.32 -1.47
CA LEU A 49 -8.91 16.48 -0.53
C LEU A 49 -9.17 15.00 -0.83
N LEU A 50 -8.11 14.25 -1.09
CA LEU A 50 -8.16 12.81 -1.33
C LEU A 50 -7.95 12.03 -0.03
N ALA A 51 -6.94 12.41 0.75
CA ALA A 51 -6.59 11.74 2.00
C ALA A 51 -5.77 12.67 2.92
N GLN A 52 -5.83 12.39 4.22
CA GLN A 52 -4.94 12.98 5.23
C GLN A 52 -4.22 11.85 5.97
N GLY A 53 -2.89 11.95 6.08
CA GLY A 53 -2.06 11.09 6.88
C GLY A 53 -2.36 11.22 8.38
N PRO A 54 -2.01 10.21 9.19
CA PRO A 54 -2.33 10.20 10.62
C PRO A 54 -1.76 11.44 11.33
N GLN A 55 -2.51 11.98 12.29
CA GLN A 55 -1.99 13.01 13.19
C GLN A 55 -0.79 12.41 13.95
N GLY A 56 0.31 13.17 14.03
CA GLY A 56 1.44 12.78 14.87
C GLY A 56 0.98 12.56 16.32
N ILE A 57 1.47 11.49 16.96
CA ILE A 57 1.20 11.23 18.37
C ILE A 57 1.59 12.44 19.21
N GLN A 58 0.66 12.95 20.02
CA GLN A 58 0.94 14.04 20.95
C GLN A 58 2.04 13.59 21.92
N GLY A 59 3.08 14.40 22.07
CA GLY A 59 4.12 14.13 23.06
C GLY A 59 3.50 13.99 24.46
N PRO A 60 4.07 13.14 25.34
CA PRO A 60 3.55 12.98 26.68
C PRO A 60 3.46 14.33 27.39
N LYS A 61 2.40 14.51 28.18
CA LYS A 61 2.23 15.71 29.01
C LYS A 61 3.42 15.80 29.96
N GLY A 62 4.13 16.93 29.95
CA GLY A 62 5.19 17.20 30.91
C GLY A 62 4.66 17.10 32.34
N ASP A 63 5.45 16.50 33.22
CA ASP A 63 5.08 16.30 34.62
C ASP A 63 4.74 17.64 35.30
N LYS A 64 3.74 17.59 36.17
CA LYS A 64 3.33 18.75 36.97
C LYS A 64 4.46 19.08 37.95
N GLY A 65 5.00 20.30 37.87
CA GLY A 65 6.04 20.74 38.80
C GLY A 65 5.56 20.72 40.25
N ASP A 66 6.39 20.17 41.14
CA ASP A 66 6.13 20.12 42.59
C ASP A 66 6.29 21.50 43.24
N LYS A 67 5.46 21.77 44.25
CA LYS A 67 5.55 22.96 45.12
C LYS A 67 6.70 22.74 46.11
N GLY A 68 7.76 23.53 46.01
CA GLY A 68 9.04 23.24 46.67
C GLY A 68 9.21 23.75 48.10
N ASP A 69 10.21 23.17 48.78
CA ASP A 69 11.11 23.84 49.72
C ASP A 69 12.55 23.43 49.36
N THR A 70 13.43 24.41 49.16
CA THR A 70 14.66 24.27 48.35
C THR A 70 15.73 23.36 48.98
N GLY A 71 15.99 22.22 48.32
CA GLY A 71 17.08 21.27 48.62
C GLY A 71 17.90 20.90 47.38
N ALA A 72 19.13 20.43 47.59
CA ALA A 72 20.20 20.27 46.59
C ALA A 72 19.81 19.49 45.31
N THR A 73 20.35 19.93 44.17
CA THR A 73 20.14 19.37 42.83
C THR A 73 20.38 17.86 42.79
N GLY A 74 19.33 17.09 42.45
CA GLY A 74 19.38 15.65 42.28
C GLY A 74 20.20 15.20 41.07
N ALA A 75 20.81 14.02 41.16
CA ALA A 75 21.65 13.46 40.11
C ALA A 75 20.88 13.25 38.80
N GLN A 76 21.56 13.50 37.67
CA GLN A 76 21.01 13.34 36.32
C GLN A 76 20.51 11.90 36.10
N GLY A 77 19.27 11.78 35.60
CA GLY A 77 18.64 10.50 35.34
C GLY A 77 19.36 9.67 34.26
N ILE A 78 19.39 8.36 34.46
CA ILE A 78 19.96 7.41 33.50
C ILE A 78 19.21 7.45 32.18
N GLN A 79 19.94 7.34 31.07
CA GLN A 79 19.36 7.30 29.73
C GLN A 79 18.47 6.06 29.59
N GLY A 80 17.27 6.25 29.04
CA GLY A 80 16.30 5.16 28.83
C GLY A 80 16.83 4.10 27.87
N ILE A 81 16.57 2.84 28.19
CA ILE A 81 16.89 1.72 27.31
C ILE A 81 16.04 1.81 26.03
N GLN A 82 16.67 1.58 24.88
CA GLN A 82 15.96 1.49 23.61
C GLN A 82 14.96 0.32 23.67
N GLY A 83 13.71 0.57 23.29
CA GLY A 83 12.71 -0.49 23.18
C GLY A 83 13.16 -1.58 22.19
N PRO A 84 12.72 -2.83 22.37
CA PRO A 84 13.08 -3.90 21.44
C PRO A 84 12.66 -3.50 20.03
N LYS A 85 13.55 -3.74 19.06
CA LYS A 85 13.22 -3.61 17.65
C LYS A 85 12.02 -4.51 17.36
N GLY A 86 10.98 -3.98 16.72
CA GLY A 86 9.88 -4.81 16.24
C GLY A 86 10.41 -5.88 15.28
N ASP A 87 9.91 -7.10 15.40
CA ASP A 87 10.33 -8.19 14.52
C ASP A 87 10.09 -7.78 13.06
N PRO A 88 11.07 -8.00 12.15
CA PRO A 88 10.82 -7.84 10.73
C PRO A 88 9.60 -8.69 10.34
N GLY A 89 8.62 -8.08 9.66
CA GLY A 89 7.50 -8.83 9.11
C GLY A 89 8.03 -9.90 8.16
N SER A 90 7.99 -11.18 8.56
CA SER A 90 8.36 -12.26 7.66
C SER A 90 7.23 -12.43 6.66
N ILE A 91 7.44 -11.99 5.42
CA ILE A 91 6.66 -12.49 4.31
C ILE A 91 7.02 -13.97 4.17
N ALA A 92 6.08 -14.87 4.48
CA ALA A 92 6.27 -16.29 4.23
C ALA A 92 6.36 -16.51 2.71
N THR A 93 7.58 -16.73 2.22
CA THR A 93 7.83 -17.18 0.85
C THR A 93 7.66 -18.69 0.83
N SER A 94 6.70 -19.18 0.04
CA SER A 94 6.41 -20.61 -0.03
C SER A 94 6.49 -21.09 -1.48
N ASN A 95 7.09 -22.27 -1.68
CA ASN A 95 6.86 -23.00 -2.92
C ASN A 95 5.36 -23.22 -3.09
N LEU A 96 4.85 -23.00 -4.30
CA LEU A 96 3.46 -23.28 -4.59
C LEU A 96 3.23 -24.81 -4.55
N SER A 97 2.69 -25.31 -3.44
CA SER A 97 2.53 -26.75 -3.16
C SER A 97 1.38 -27.42 -3.91
N THR A 98 0.58 -26.66 -4.66
CA THR A 98 -0.59 -27.14 -5.41
C THR A 98 -0.50 -26.64 -6.85
N ALA A 99 -0.81 -27.52 -7.81
CA ALA A 99 -0.95 -27.11 -9.22
C ALA A 99 -2.22 -26.28 -9.46
N ASP A 100 -3.24 -26.41 -8.60
CA ASP A 100 -4.51 -25.70 -8.73
C ASP A 100 -4.48 -24.35 -7.98
N LEU A 101 -4.55 -23.26 -8.73
CA LEU A 101 -4.57 -21.91 -8.18
C LEU A 101 -5.84 -21.61 -7.37
N ASN A 102 -6.94 -22.35 -7.56
CA ASN A 102 -8.14 -22.16 -6.74
C ASN A 102 -7.95 -22.58 -5.27
N ASN A 103 -6.93 -23.40 -5.00
CA ASN A 103 -6.60 -23.85 -3.65
C ASN A 103 -5.65 -22.88 -2.91
N VAL A 104 -5.17 -21.83 -3.58
CA VAL A 104 -4.19 -20.89 -3.01
C VAL A 104 -4.89 -19.66 -2.46
N LYS A 105 -5.37 -19.77 -1.22
CA LYS A 105 -6.18 -18.71 -0.56
C LYS A 105 -5.51 -18.09 0.67
N SER A 106 -4.35 -18.60 1.07
CA SER A 106 -3.64 -18.07 2.24
C SER A 106 -2.86 -16.82 1.85
N ASN A 107 -2.80 -15.83 2.76
CA ASN A 107 -1.95 -14.66 2.60
C ASN A 107 -0.49 -15.07 2.44
N GLY A 108 0.19 -14.59 1.40
CA GLY A 108 1.58 -14.95 1.20
C GLY A 108 2.12 -14.65 -0.19
N TYR A 109 3.41 -14.96 -0.33
CA TYR A 109 4.15 -14.86 -1.58
C TYR A 109 4.54 -16.28 -2.01
N TYR A 110 4.20 -16.61 -3.23
CA TYR A 110 4.37 -17.93 -3.81
C TYR A 110 5.19 -17.84 -5.09
N TYR A 111 5.94 -18.89 -5.39
CA TYR A 111 6.62 -19.01 -6.67
C TYR A 111 6.40 -20.41 -7.24
N THR A 112 6.42 -20.50 -8.56
CA THR A 112 6.30 -21.75 -9.32
C THR A 112 7.64 -22.08 -9.96
N ASN A 113 7.97 -23.37 -10.02
CA ASN A 113 9.25 -23.85 -10.53
C ASN A 113 9.04 -24.90 -11.63
N GLY A 114 8.54 -24.47 -12.77
CA GLY A 114 8.36 -25.32 -13.95
C GLY A 114 7.21 -26.32 -13.83
N GLN A 115 6.13 -25.96 -13.13
CA GLN A 115 4.92 -26.77 -13.02
C GLN A 115 3.77 -26.22 -13.87
N THR A 116 2.88 -27.10 -14.32
CA THR A 116 1.68 -26.73 -15.06
C THR A 116 0.60 -26.35 -14.07
N LEU A 117 0.01 -25.17 -14.24
CA LEU A 117 -0.99 -24.64 -13.32
C LEU A 117 -2.39 -24.81 -13.89
N THR A 118 -3.31 -25.37 -13.10
CA THR A 118 -4.74 -25.40 -13.43
C THR A 118 -5.43 -24.16 -12.89
N HIS A 119 -6.48 -23.71 -13.58
CA HIS A 119 -7.16 -22.43 -13.30
C HIS A 119 -6.20 -21.22 -13.34
N SER A 120 -5.16 -21.31 -14.17
CA SER A 120 -4.21 -20.25 -14.48
C SER A 120 -4.49 -19.66 -15.87
N PRO A 121 -4.19 -18.38 -16.13
CA PRO A 121 -4.20 -17.82 -17.47
C PRO A 121 -2.98 -18.26 -18.30
N LEU A 122 -1.97 -18.84 -17.65
CA LEU A 122 -0.71 -19.25 -18.29
C LEU A 122 -0.85 -20.63 -18.93
N SER A 123 -0.18 -20.82 -20.08
CA SER A 123 -0.16 -22.10 -20.79
C SER A 123 1.17 -22.84 -20.59
N GLY A 124 1.11 -24.16 -20.39
CA GLY A 124 2.29 -25.02 -20.24
C GLY A 124 2.96 -24.96 -18.86
N GLN A 125 4.26 -25.31 -18.84
CA GLN A 125 5.08 -25.22 -17.63
C GLN A 125 5.37 -23.77 -17.29
N THR A 126 5.14 -23.38 -16.05
CA THR A 126 5.20 -21.98 -15.63
C THR A 126 6.32 -21.74 -14.63
N TYR A 127 6.98 -20.58 -14.78
CA TYR A 127 7.78 -19.95 -13.73
C TYR A 127 7.16 -18.58 -13.51
N ALA A 128 6.45 -18.46 -12.39
CA ALA A 128 5.63 -17.31 -12.07
C ALA A 128 5.75 -16.98 -10.59
N ASN A 129 5.65 -15.69 -10.27
CA ASN A 129 5.51 -15.21 -8.91
C ASN A 129 4.03 -14.91 -8.65
N MET A 130 3.54 -15.26 -7.47
CA MET A 130 2.16 -14.99 -7.09
C MET A 130 2.09 -14.36 -5.70
N ILE A 131 1.24 -13.34 -5.56
CA ILE A 131 0.90 -12.72 -4.28
C ILE A 131 -0.58 -12.98 -4.03
N VAL A 132 -0.91 -13.43 -2.82
CA VAL A 132 -2.29 -13.62 -2.39
C VAL A 132 -2.60 -12.71 -1.22
N VAL A 133 -3.69 -11.95 -1.36
CA VAL A 133 -4.24 -11.08 -0.33
C VAL A 133 -5.68 -11.51 -0.05
N ALA A 134 -5.89 -12.13 1.11
CA ALA A 134 -7.13 -12.70 1.59
C ALA A 134 -7.64 -11.94 2.82
N SER A 135 -8.96 -11.93 3.00
CA SER A 135 -9.57 -11.54 4.27
C SER A 135 -9.08 -12.44 5.41
N THR A 136 -9.15 -11.94 6.64
CA THR A 136 -8.77 -12.72 7.85
C THR A 136 -9.61 -13.99 8.02
N THR A 137 -10.81 -14.01 7.45
CA THR A 137 -11.74 -15.15 7.44
C THR A 137 -11.53 -16.08 6.23
N GLY A 138 -10.68 -15.71 5.27
CA GLY A 138 -10.46 -16.46 4.02
C GLY A 138 -11.65 -16.48 3.06
N THR A 139 -12.74 -15.77 3.38
CA THR A 139 -13.99 -15.78 2.61
C THR A 139 -13.86 -15.11 1.25
N ASN A 140 -12.97 -14.13 1.11
CA ASN A 140 -12.73 -13.40 -0.12
C ASN A 140 -11.26 -12.97 -0.20
N GLY A 141 -10.79 -12.68 -1.40
CA GLY A 141 -9.43 -12.21 -1.61
C GLY A 141 -9.05 -12.11 -3.08
N THR A 142 -7.79 -11.75 -3.31
CA THR A 142 -7.23 -11.42 -4.62
C THR A 142 -5.91 -12.15 -4.82
N GLN A 143 -5.71 -12.65 -6.03
CA GLN A 143 -4.47 -13.23 -6.51
C GLN A 143 -3.87 -12.31 -7.57
N PHE A 144 -2.57 -12.02 -7.43
CA PHE A 144 -1.74 -11.36 -8.43
C PHE A 144 -0.73 -12.38 -8.94
N LEU A 145 -0.70 -12.64 -10.23
CA LEU A 145 0.18 -13.62 -10.85
C LEU A 145 1.04 -12.92 -11.90
N HIS A 146 2.36 -12.90 -11.67
CA HIS A 146 3.35 -12.39 -12.61
C HIS A 146 3.97 -13.57 -13.36
N ASP A 147 3.70 -13.66 -14.66
CA ASP A 147 4.45 -14.54 -15.55
C ASP A 147 5.83 -13.93 -15.80
N THR A 148 6.86 -14.60 -15.29
CA THR A 148 8.23 -14.10 -15.38
C THR A 148 8.87 -14.33 -16.75
N HIS A 149 8.28 -15.14 -17.65
CA HIS A 149 8.79 -15.33 -19.01
C HIS A 149 8.31 -14.26 -19.96
N ASN A 150 6.99 -14.10 -20.02
CA ASN A 150 6.36 -13.17 -20.95
C ASN A 150 6.28 -11.75 -20.38
N ASN A 151 6.66 -11.58 -19.10
CA ASN A 151 6.56 -10.34 -18.36
C ASN A 151 5.13 -9.78 -18.37
N GLU A 152 4.17 -10.63 -18.01
CA GLU A 152 2.76 -10.30 -17.99
C GLU A 152 2.22 -10.40 -16.56
N LEU A 153 1.41 -9.43 -16.16
CA LEU A 153 0.76 -9.43 -14.85
C LEU A 153 -0.73 -9.71 -15.00
N TYR A 154 -1.22 -10.64 -14.19
CA TYR A 154 -2.61 -11.07 -14.15
C TYR A 154 -3.19 -10.88 -12.76
N VAL A 155 -4.48 -10.55 -12.69
CA VAL A 155 -5.22 -10.40 -11.43
C VAL A 155 -6.57 -11.09 -11.50
N ARG A 156 -6.98 -11.70 -10.39
CA ARG A 156 -8.36 -12.17 -10.17
C ARG A 156 -8.71 -12.16 -8.68
N SER A 157 -9.99 -12.30 -8.37
CA SER A 157 -10.49 -12.39 -7.00
C SER A 157 -11.43 -13.57 -6.82
N TRP A 158 -11.53 -14.08 -5.59
CA TRP A 158 -12.67 -14.87 -5.15
C TRP A 158 -13.55 -14.05 -4.22
N LEU A 159 -14.86 -14.21 -4.38
CA LEU A 159 -15.87 -13.47 -3.65
C LEU A 159 -16.39 -14.30 -2.47
N SER A 160 -17.06 -13.64 -1.53
CA SER A 160 -17.62 -14.27 -0.33
C SER A 160 -18.69 -15.33 -0.62
N ASP A 161 -19.28 -15.30 -1.81
CA ASP A 161 -20.23 -16.31 -2.31
C ASP A 161 -19.53 -17.56 -2.88
N GLY A 162 -18.19 -17.61 -2.84
CA GLY A 162 -17.39 -18.72 -3.34
C GLY A 162 -17.07 -18.67 -4.84
N THR A 163 -17.59 -17.68 -5.57
CA THR A 163 -17.30 -17.52 -7.00
C THR A 163 -15.93 -16.91 -7.25
N TRP A 164 -15.35 -17.21 -8.41
CA TRP A 164 -14.10 -16.61 -8.89
C TRP A 164 -14.39 -15.65 -10.03
N THR A 165 -13.76 -14.48 -10.01
CA THR A 165 -13.71 -13.62 -11.19
C THR A 165 -12.81 -14.26 -12.24
N ALA A 166 -13.05 -13.95 -13.51
CA ALA A 166 -12.11 -14.25 -14.57
C ALA A 166 -10.75 -13.60 -14.30
N TRP A 167 -9.68 -14.22 -14.78
CA TRP A 167 -8.37 -13.59 -14.85
C TRP A 167 -8.41 -12.39 -15.79
N ARG A 168 -7.79 -11.28 -15.36
CA ARG A 168 -7.59 -10.10 -16.19
C ARG A 168 -6.10 -9.82 -16.29
N GLN A 169 -5.62 -9.72 -17.52
CA GLN A 169 -4.27 -9.23 -17.78
C GLN A 169 -4.25 -7.71 -17.55
N THR A 170 -3.20 -7.24 -16.88
CA THR A 170 -2.95 -5.83 -16.61
C THR A 170 -1.70 -5.40 -17.36
N THR A 171 -1.69 -4.16 -17.85
CA THR A 171 -0.51 -3.58 -18.49
C THR A 171 0.53 -3.25 -17.43
N LEU A 172 1.76 -3.76 -17.60
CA LEU A 172 2.91 -3.28 -16.85
C LEU A 172 3.31 -1.93 -17.45
N TRP A 173 3.33 -0.88 -16.63
CA TRP A 173 3.86 0.41 -17.04
C TRP A 173 5.38 0.26 -17.24
N THR A 174 5.84 0.52 -18.47
CA THR A 174 7.25 0.56 -18.83
C THR A 174 7.91 1.84 -18.34
#